data_AF-A0AAU2HZM6-F1
#
_entry.id   AF-A0AAU2HZM6-F1
#
_cell.length_a   1.000
_cell.length_b   1.000
_cell.length_c   1.000
_cell.angle_alpha   90.00
_cell.angle_beta   90.00
_cell.angle_gamma   90.00
#
_symmetry.space_group_name_H-M   'P 1'
#
loop_
_entity.id
_entity.type
_entity.pdbx_description
1 polymer ?
#
loop_
_entity_poly.entity_id
_entity_poly.type
_entity_poly.pdbx_seq_one_letter_code
_entity_poly.pdbx_strand_id
1 'polypeptide(L)' 'MPELWAGTDASKAAHHCTVIDTDGTKVLSRRVPNNEAELLELIGDVLALAEDDPVT' A
#
# COMPACT_ATOMS: atom_id res chain seq x y z
N MET A 1 6.59 15.90 -1.56
CA MET A 1 6.40 14.99 -0.42
C MET A 1 4.91 14.79 -0.19
N PRO A 2 4.27 13.87 -0.91
CA PRO A 2 2.95 13.40 -0.55
C PRO A 2 3.07 12.58 0.75
N GLU A 3 2.46 13.06 1.82
CA GLU A 3 2.31 12.24 3.03
C GLU A 3 1.24 11.19 2.77
N LEU A 4 1.63 9.90 2.85
CA LEU A 4 0.77 8.77 2.55
C LEU A 4 0.62 7.85 3.76
N TRP A 5 -0.57 7.25 3.88
CA TRP A 5 -0.86 6.19 4.85
C TRP A 5 -1.27 4.90 4.16
N ALA A 6 -0.61 3.80 4.50
CA ALA A 6 -0.90 2.48 3.91
C ALA A 6 -1.54 1.54 4.96
N GLY A 7 -2.85 1.35 4.86
CA GLY A 7 -3.60 0.41 5.70
C GLY A 7 -3.69 -0.97 5.05
N THR A 8 -3.29 -2.03 5.76
CA THR A 8 -3.39 -3.41 5.28
C THR A 8 -4.31 -4.24 6.17
N ASP A 9 -5.40 -4.74 5.60
CA ASP A 9 -6.17 -5.85 6.18
C ASP A 9 -5.51 -7.18 5.81
N ALA A 10 -5.23 -8.01 6.80
CA ALA A 10 -4.49 -9.24 6.62
C ALA A 10 -5.31 -10.48 6.92
N SER A 11 -5.48 -11.35 5.90
CA SER A 11 -6.12 -12.65 6.03
C SER A 11 -5.21 -13.78 5.57
N LYS A 12 -5.65 -15.04 5.75
CA LYS A 12 -4.84 -16.21 5.38
C LYS A 12 -4.50 -16.28 3.90
N ALA A 13 -5.46 -16.01 3.03
CA ALA A 13 -5.32 -16.23 1.59
C ALA A 13 -4.87 -14.96 0.84
N ALA A 14 -5.28 -13.79 1.34
CA ALA A 14 -5.00 -12.52 0.69
C ALA A 14 -5.05 -11.36 1.68
N HIS A 15 -4.34 -10.31 1.35
CA HIS A 15 -4.39 -9.02 2.01
C HIS A 15 -5.24 -8.05 1.18
N HIS A 16 -5.75 -7.02 1.83
CA HIS A 16 -6.26 -5.85 1.13
C HIS A 16 -5.50 -4.63 1.64
N CYS A 17 -4.78 -3.97 0.74
CA CYS A 17 -4.05 -2.75 1.03
C CYS A 17 -4.76 -1.55 0.42
N THR A 18 -4.93 -0.51 1.22
CA THR A 18 -5.47 0.79 0.81
C THR A 18 -4.45 1.86 1.18
N VAL A 19 -4.13 2.73 0.22
CA VAL A 19 -3.30 3.92 0.46
C VAL A 19 -4.14 5.17 0.28
N ILE A 20 -4.01 6.11 1.22
CA ILE A 20 -4.65 7.43 1.15
C ILE A 20 -3.62 8.55 1.24
N ASP A 21 -3.94 9.70 0.67
CA ASP A 21 -3.21 10.95 0.86
C ASP A 21 -3.76 11.79 2.03
N THR A 22 -3.20 13.00 2.21
CA THR A 22 -3.55 13.95 3.26
C THR A 22 -4.99 14.42 3.23
N ASP A 23 -5.61 14.42 2.04
CA ASP A 23 -7.00 14.82 1.84
C ASP A 23 -7.96 13.62 2.06
N GLY A 24 -7.42 12.45 2.39
CA GLY A 24 -8.17 11.20 2.51
C GLY A 24 -8.54 10.60 1.15
N THR A 25 -7.93 11.07 0.06
CA THR A 25 -8.16 10.53 -1.27
C THR A 25 -7.47 9.17 -1.38
N LYS A 26 -8.23 8.17 -1.81
CA LYS A 26 -7.68 6.84 -2.06
C LYS A 26 -6.85 6.82 -3.33
N VAL A 27 -5.54 6.64 -3.19
CA VAL A 27 -4.58 6.58 -4.31
C VAL A 27 -4.25 5.14 -4.72
N LEU A 28 -4.45 4.17 -3.83
CA LEU A 28 -4.32 2.74 -4.14
C LEU A 28 -5.35 1.91 -3.37
N SER A 29 -5.87 0.86 -4.00
CA SER A 29 -6.77 -0.13 -3.40
C SER A 29 -6.50 -1.46 -4.08
N ARG A 30 -5.85 -2.41 -3.39
CA ARG A 30 -5.41 -3.66 -4.00
C ARG A 30 -5.68 -4.84 -3.09
N ARG A 31 -6.32 -5.88 -3.62
CA ARG A 31 -6.28 -7.22 -3.05
C ARG A 31 -5.01 -7.92 -3.52
N VAL A 32 -4.18 -8.38 -2.59
CA VAL A 32 -2.89 -9.01 -2.87
C VAL A 32 -2.89 -10.46 -2.35
N PRO A 33 -2.47 -11.47 -3.12
CA PRO A 33 -2.27 -12.80 -2.60
C PRO A 33 -1.27 -12.82 -1.44
N ASN A 34 -1.48 -13.67 -0.43
CA ASN A 34 -0.53 -13.82 0.68
C ASN A 34 0.68 -14.67 0.24
N ASN A 35 1.54 -14.09 -0.61
CA ASN A 35 2.85 -14.63 -0.93
C ASN A 35 3.86 -13.49 -0.99
N GLU A 36 5.14 -13.82 -0.80
CA GLU A 36 6.21 -12.83 -0.64
C GLU A 36 6.39 -11.95 -1.88
N ALA A 37 6.36 -12.52 -3.08
CA ALA A 37 6.60 -11.77 -4.32
C ALA A 37 5.57 -10.65 -4.52
N GLU A 38 4.28 -10.97 -4.35
CA GLU A 38 3.17 -10.01 -4.48
C GLU A 38 3.21 -8.95 -3.37
N LEU A 39 3.63 -9.32 -2.17
CA LEU A 39 3.78 -8.38 -1.05
C LEU A 39 4.96 -7.42 -1.28
N LEU A 40 6.07 -7.89 -1.80
CA LEU A 40 7.22 -7.05 -2.16
C LEU A 40 6.87 -6.10 -3.31
N GLU A 41 6.12 -6.58 -4.32
CA GLU A 41 5.62 -5.73 -5.41
C GLU A 41 4.69 -4.63 -4.87
N LEU A 42 3.76 -4.97 -3.99
CA LEU A 42 2.90 -3.99 -3.32
C LEU A 42 3.71 -2.94 -2.56
N ILE A 43 4.72 -3.34 -1.78
CA ILE A 43 5.57 -2.38 -1.04
C ILE A 43 6.30 -1.46 -2.02
N GLY A 44 6.85 -2.01 -3.11
CA GLY A 44 7.51 -1.22 -4.15
C GLY A 44 6.59 -0.20 -4.80
N ASP A 45 5.36 -0.59 -5.13
CA ASP A 45 4.37 0.31 -5.70
C ASP A 45 3.97 1.42 -4.71
N VAL A 46 3.83 1.09 -3.42
CA VAL A 46 3.52 2.08 -2.37
C VAL A 46 4.67 3.08 -2.20
N LEU A 47 5.93 2.61 -2.20
CA LEU A 47 7.10 3.50 -2.12
C LEU A 47 7.25 4.37 -3.37
N ALA A 48 6.98 3.83 -4.55
CA ALA A 48 6.97 4.61 -5.79
C ALA A 48 5.89 5.70 -5.78
N LEU A 49 4.72 5.44 -5.20
CA LEU A 49 3.68 6.46 -4.97
C LEU A 49 4.12 7.55 -3.99
N ALA A 50 4.93 7.19 -2.99
CA ALA A 50 5.49 8.12 -2.03
C ALA A 50 6.72 8.87 -2.55
N GLU A 51 7.18 8.60 -3.78
CA GLU A 51 8.46 9.12 -4.30
C GLU A 51 9.65 8.77 -3.37
N ASP A 52 9.64 7.56 -2.79
CA ASP A 52 10.59 7.07 -1.77
C ASP A 52 10.60 7.86 -0.44
N ASP A 53 9.66 8.79 -0.23
CA ASP A 53 9.44 9.42 1.07
C ASP A 53 8.79 8.44 2.08
N PRO A 54 8.89 8.72 3.40
CA PRO A 54 8.29 7.88 4.43
C PRO A 54 6.78 7.69 4.26
N VAL A 55 6.32 6.44 4.38
CA VAL A 55 4.91 6.04 4.44
C VAL A 55 4.57 5.57 5.85
N THR A 56 3.42 5.98 6.38
CA THR A 56 2.93 5.58 7.71
C THR A 56 1.92 4.43 7.65
#